data_AF-A0A6J8DRT9-F1
#
_entry.id   AF-A0A6J8DRT9-F1
#
_cell.length_a   1.000
_cell.length_b   1.000
_cell.length_c   1.000
_cell.angle_alpha   90.00
_cell.angle_beta   90.00
_cell.angle_gamma   90.00
#
_symmetry.space_group_name_H-M   'P 1'
#
loop_
_entity.id
_entity.type
_entity.pdbx_description
1 polymer ?
#
loop_
_entity_poly.entity_id
_entity_poly.type
_entity_poly.pdbx_seq_one_letter_code
_entity_poly.pdbx_strand_id
1 'polypeptide(L)'
;MTTEEAISLFTSASEDEDCSKKLVQNLNYLPLAISLASSYIKTTKISIRDYLRNISAFQMQAQQEDKKGQNLQASYDMTIQNVENNLSPHCKRVLLLIPYLSHTSISVDVLKTFLQEKVIERELEITNLMSALQNYSLASARRSGNIRLLEMHGLSVWVLKNKKSSEQEKEDLLWLMKHYCREMAIDVRSAKNANRNIDFLEHACLLMNKYLKMLNNSSDEVLAYEGGTKDTRGTVKLID
;
A
#
# COMPACT_ATOMS: atom_id res chain seq x y z
N MET A 1 13.67 -5.39 -19.93
CA MET A 1 12.79 -4.50 -20.69
C MET A 1 13.67 -3.63 -21.57
N THR A 2 13.44 -3.66 -22.87
CA THR A 2 14.16 -2.82 -23.84
C THR A 2 13.54 -1.42 -23.89
N THR A 3 14.26 -0.45 -24.45
CA THR A 3 13.76 0.92 -24.66
C THR A 3 12.52 0.93 -25.55
N GLU A 4 12.50 0.10 -26.59
CA GLU A 4 11.37 -0.03 -27.53
C GLU A 4 10.13 -0.61 -26.84
N GLU A 5 10.29 -1.65 -26.03
CA GLU A 5 9.22 -2.20 -25.20
C GLU A 5 8.65 -1.14 -24.24
N ALA A 6 9.53 -0.38 -23.58
CA ALA A 6 9.13 0.66 -22.64
C ALA A 6 8.36 1.81 -23.32
N ILE A 7 8.80 2.24 -24.51
CA ILE A 7 8.12 3.28 -25.30
C ILE A 7 6.79 2.76 -25.86
N SER A 8 6.71 1.48 -26.24
CA SER A 8 5.47 0.88 -26.74
C SER A 8 4.31 0.97 -25.75
N LEU A 9 4.60 1.02 -24.44
CA LEU A 9 3.61 1.17 -23.37
C LEU A 9 2.99 2.57 -23.27
N PHE A 10 3.56 3.55 -23.97
CA PHE A 10 3.09 4.95 -23.99
C PHE A 10 2.61 5.40 -25.37
N THR A 11 2.88 4.64 -26.43
CA THR A 11 2.51 5.01 -27.79
C THR A 11 1.03 4.73 -28.05
N SER A 12 0.20 5.64 -27.56
CA SER A 12 -1.01 5.99 -28.31
C SER A 12 -0.58 6.73 -29.58
N ALA A 13 -1.30 6.58 -30.69
CA ALA A 13 -0.91 7.06 -32.03
C ALA A 13 -0.73 8.60 -32.19
N SER A 14 -0.76 9.37 -31.09
CA SER A 14 -0.76 10.84 -31.07
C SER A 14 0.32 11.50 -30.20
N GLU A 15 1.20 10.75 -29.52
CA GLU A 15 2.22 11.35 -28.65
C GLU A 15 3.63 11.36 -29.27
N ASP A 16 4.36 12.45 -28.99
CA ASP A 16 5.73 12.71 -29.46
C ASP A 16 6.73 11.69 -28.89
N GLU A 17 7.38 10.93 -29.76
CA GLU A 17 8.35 9.88 -29.41
C GLU A 17 9.49 10.40 -28.51
N ASP A 18 9.89 11.67 -28.68
CA ASP A 18 10.93 12.28 -27.86
C ASP A 18 10.47 12.49 -26.40
N CYS A 19 9.19 12.81 -26.21
CA CYS A 19 8.58 12.90 -24.88
C CYS A 19 8.51 11.51 -24.22
N SER A 20 8.14 10.46 -24.96
CA SER A 20 8.13 9.08 -24.45
C SER A 20 9.53 8.61 -24.04
N LYS A 21 10.57 8.92 -24.84
CA LYS A 21 11.97 8.64 -24.49
C LYS A 21 12.39 9.33 -23.20
N LYS A 22 12.09 10.63 -23.06
CA LYS A 22 12.36 11.40 -21.83
C LYS A 22 11.67 10.82 -20.61
N LEU A 23 10.42 10.38 -20.74
CA LEU A 23 9.69 9.74 -19.65
C LEU A 23 10.34 8.42 -19.23
N VAL A 24 10.62 7.53 -20.17
CA VAL A 24 11.26 6.23 -19.87
C VAL A 24 12.63 6.42 -19.21
N GLN A 25 13.42 7.39 -19.67
CA GLN A 25 14.68 7.77 -19.05
C GLN A 25 14.49 8.34 -17.64
N ASN A 26 13.52 9.25 -17.45
CA ASN A 26 13.19 9.80 -16.14
C ASN A 26 12.79 8.69 -15.16
N LEU A 27 12.09 7.65 -15.61
CA LEU A 27 11.69 6.50 -14.80
C LEU A 27 12.78 5.43 -14.66
N ASN A 28 14.01 5.70 -15.14
CA ASN A 28 15.15 4.80 -15.10
C ASN A 28 14.87 3.39 -15.67
N TYR A 29 13.98 3.29 -16.67
CA TYR A 29 13.59 2.02 -17.28
C TYR A 29 13.02 0.99 -16.28
N LEU A 30 12.51 1.43 -15.12
CA LEU A 30 11.92 0.54 -14.13
C LEU A 30 10.52 0.09 -14.60
N PRO A 31 10.27 -1.20 -14.81
CA PRO A 31 8.98 -1.69 -15.33
C PRO A 31 7.79 -1.24 -14.48
N LEU A 32 7.95 -1.23 -13.16
CA LEU A 32 6.90 -0.84 -12.24
C LEU A 32 6.59 0.66 -12.32
N ALA A 33 7.61 1.51 -12.36
CA ALA A 33 7.44 2.95 -12.50
C ALA A 33 6.79 3.31 -13.85
N ILE A 34 7.18 2.61 -14.92
CA ILE A 34 6.62 2.75 -16.25
C ILE A 34 5.14 2.30 -16.29
N SER A 35 4.82 1.18 -15.65
CA SER A 35 3.44 0.71 -15.52
C SER A 35 2.56 1.73 -14.78
N LEU A 36 3.03 2.25 -13.66
CA LEU A 36 2.33 3.30 -12.89
C LEU A 36 2.13 4.56 -13.73
N ALA A 37 3.17 5.05 -14.39
CA ALA A 37 3.11 6.24 -15.23
C ALA A 37 2.13 6.08 -16.39
N SER A 38 2.21 4.96 -17.12
CA SER A 38 1.31 4.69 -18.26
C SER A 38 -0.14 4.61 -17.79
N SER A 39 -0.38 3.90 -16.68
CA SER A 39 -1.70 3.78 -16.06
C SER A 39 -2.24 5.13 -15.60
N TYR A 40 -1.38 5.97 -15.01
CA TYR A 40 -1.73 7.32 -14.57
C TYR A 40 -2.12 8.22 -15.74
N ILE A 41 -1.27 8.30 -16.76
CA ILE A 41 -1.49 9.10 -17.98
C ILE A 41 -2.80 8.69 -18.65
N LYS A 42 -3.00 7.38 -18.85
CA LYS A 42 -4.21 6.82 -19.45
C LYS A 42 -5.47 7.15 -18.65
N THR A 43 -5.41 7.01 -17.32
CA THR A 43 -6.59 7.20 -16.45
C THR A 43 -6.94 8.67 -16.28
N THR A 44 -5.95 9.54 -16.15
CA THR A 44 -6.15 11.00 -15.98
C THR A 44 -6.29 11.75 -17.30
N LYS A 45 -6.00 11.09 -18.44
CA LYS A 45 -6.03 11.66 -19.79
C LYS A 45 -5.16 12.92 -19.95
N ILE A 46 -4.07 13.00 -19.22
CA ILE A 46 -3.06 14.07 -19.39
C ILE A 46 -2.04 13.69 -20.46
N SER A 47 -1.27 14.66 -20.96
CA SER A 47 -0.15 14.38 -21.85
C SER A 47 1.08 13.86 -21.09
N ILE A 48 1.99 13.13 -21.75
CA ILE A 48 3.31 12.78 -21.19
C ILE A 48 4.05 14.03 -20.67
N ARG A 49 3.94 15.17 -21.37
CA ARG A 49 4.59 16.42 -20.98
C ARG A 49 4.04 16.94 -19.66
N ASP A 50 2.73 16.91 -19.47
CA ASP A 50 2.10 17.29 -18.21
C ASP A 50 2.48 16.33 -17.08
N TYR A 51 2.57 15.02 -17.36
CA TYR A 51 3.05 14.03 -16.39
C TYR A 51 4.47 14.35 -15.92
N LEU A 52 5.40 14.60 -16.85
CA LEU A 52 6.79 14.96 -16.55
C LEU A 52 6.89 16.23 -15.70
N ARG A 53 6.04 17.22 -15.94
CA ARG A 53 5.96 18.44 -15.11
C ARG A 53 5.42 18.15 -13.71
N ASN A 54 4.42 17.27 -13.60
CA ASN A 54 3.79 16.97 -12.31
C ASN A 54 4.71 16.13 -11.43
N ILE A 55 5.35 15.09 -12.00
CA ILE A 55 6.22 14.18 -11.24
C ILE A 55 7.47 14.88 -10.68
N SER A 56 7.97 15.94 -11.31
CA SER A 56 9.15 16.66 -10.82
C SER A 56 8.94 17.27 -9.43
N ALA A 57 7.71 17.71 -9.12
CA ALA A 57 7.39 18.23 -7.79
C ALA A 57 7.50 17.13 -6.71
N PHE A 58 7.07 15.91 -7.03
CA PHE A 58 7.17 14.75 -6.15
C PHE A 58 8.61 14.25 -6.02
N GLN A 59 9.40 14.31 -7.10
CA GLN A 59 10.82 13.97 -7.06
C GLN A 59 11.57 14.87 -6.07
N MET A 60 11.29 16.18 -6.06
CA MET A 60 11.89 17.11 -5.12
C MET A 60 11.52 16.83 -3.65
N GLN A 61 10.39 16.17 -3.40
CA GLN A 61 9.91 15.83 -2.05
C GLN A 61 10.38 14.44 -1.58
N ALA A 62 10.74 13.56 -2.50
CA ALA A 62 11.12 12.19 -2.18
C ALA A 62 12.45 12.15 -1.41
N GLN A 63 12.43 11.50 -0.23
CA GLN A 63 13.56 11.42 0.71
C GLN A 63 14.53 10.26 0.40
N GLN A 64 14.68 9.86 -0.86
CA GLN A 64 15.55 8.75 -1.26
C GLN A 64 16.93 9.26 -1.68
N GLU A 65 17.99 8.61 -1.21
CA GLU A 65 19.38 8.99 -1.52
C GLU A 65 19.75 8.67 -2.98
N ASP A 66 19.17 7.62 -3.56
CA ASP A 66 19.43 7.22 -4.92
C ASP A 66 18.33 7.66 -5.90
N LYS A 67 18.74 8.07 -7.11
CA LYS A 67 17.82 8.57 -8.14
C LYS A 67 16.78 7.54 -8.59
N LYS A 68 17.07 6.23 -8.51
CA LYS A 68 16.13 5.18 -8.92
C LYS A 68 15.01 5.03 -7.89
N GLY A 69 15.38 4.94 -6.61
CA GLY A 69 14.46 4.97 -5.49
C GLY A 69 13.60 6.23 -5.49
N GLN A 70 14.20 7.40 -5.72
CA GLN A 70 13.52 8.68 -5.79
C GLN A 70 12.41 8.71 -6.86
N ASN A 71 12.72 8.28 -8.09
CA ASN A 71 11.77 8.36 -9.20
C ASN A 71 10.63 7.35 -9.06
N LEU A 72 10.92 6.16 -8.51
CA LEU A 72 9.90 5.17 -8.19
C LEU A 72 8.98 5.66 -7.07
N GLN A 73 9.54 6.19 -5.98
CA GLN A 73 8.79 6.74 -4.86
C GLN A 73 7.89 7.89 -5.32
N ALA A 74 8.42 8.84 -6.10
CA ALA A 74 7.65 9.95 -6.64
C ALA A 74 6.48 9.50 -7.53
N SER A 75 6.69 8.47 -8.36
CA SER A 75 5.63 7.89 -9.19
C SER A 75 4.50 7.30 -8.33
N TYR A 76 4.86 6.61 -7.25
CA TYR A 76 3.90 6.08 -6.30
C TYR A 76 3.16 7.17 -5.53
N ASP A 77 3.87 8.14 -4.98
CA ASP A 77 3.27 9.22 -4.17
C ASP A 77 2.27 10.03 -5.00
N MET A 78 2.64 10.40 -6.22
CA MET A 78 1.74 11.09 -7.15
C MET A 78 0.50 10.26 -7.48
N THR A 79 0.69 8.96 -7.75
CA THR A 79 -0.41 8.05 -8.10
C THR A 79 -1.35 7.83 -6.92
N ILE A 80 -0.82 7.56 -5.73
CA ILE A 80 -1.60 7.35 -4.51
C ILE A 80 -2.34 8.63 -4.13
N GLN A 81 -1.69 9.80 -4.19
CA GLN A 81 -2.36 11.07 -3.90
C GLN A 81 -3.54 11.30 -4.84
N ASN A 82 -3.37 11.01 -6.14
CA ASN A 82 -4.47 11.14 -7.08
C ASN A 82 -5.60 10.13 -6.78
N VAL A 83 -5.27 8.88 -6.46
CA VAL A 83 -6.28 7.88 -6.04
C VAL A 83 -7.02 8.38 -4.82
N GLU A 84 -6.31 8.79 -3.77
CA GLU A 84 -6.91 9.34 -2.54
C GLU A 84 -7.86 10.49 -2.88
N ASN A 85 -7.43 11.49 -3.65
CA ASN A 85 -8.26 12.65 -3.97
C ASN A 85 -9.61 12.30 -4.63
N ASN A 86 -9.69 11.17 -5.32
CA ASN A 86 -10.90 10.71 -6.02
C ASN A 86 -11.71 9.67 -5.23
N LEU A 87 -11.26 9.26 -4.03
CA LEU A 87 -11.98 8.33 -3.16
C LEU A 87 -12.82 9.05 -2.11
N SER A 88 -13.92 8.43 -1.71
CA SER A 88 -14.70 8.82 -0.55
C SER A 88 -13.84 8.75 0.73
N PRO A 89 -14.18 9.49 1.81
CA PRO A 89 -13.49 9.38 3.10
C PRO A 89 -13.42 7.95 3.64
N HIS A 90 -14.49 7.16 3.43
CA HIS A 90 -14.54 5.76 3.84
C HIS A 90 -13.58 4.89 3.03
N CYS A 91 -13.54 5.04 1.70
CA CYS A 91 -12.59 4.31 0.87
C CYS A 91 -11.13 4.70 1.14
N LYS A 92 -10.86 5.99 1.41
CA LYS A 92 -9.53 6.43 1.87
C LYS A 92 -9.12 5.71 3.15
N ARG A 93 -10.04 5.60 4.12
CA ARG A 93 -9.78 4.87 5.37
C ARG A 93 -9.45 3.41 5.08
N VAL A 94 -10.22 2.74 4.23
CA VAL A 94 -9.97 1.34 3.84
C VAL A 94 -8.61 1.20 3.15
N LEU A 95 -8.29 2.06 2.19
CA LEU A 95 -6.99 2.07 1.49
C LEU A 95 -5.82 2.12 2.47
N LEU A 96 -5.93 2.98 3.49
CA LEU A 96 -4.92 3.12 4.53
C LEU A 96 -4.81 1.88 5.43
N LEU A 97 -5.83 1.03 5.54
CA LEU A 97 -5.78 -0.18 6.35
C LEU A 97 -5.20 -1.39 5.61
N ILE A 98 -5.23 -1.39 4.27
CA ILE A 98 -4.72 -2.49 3.44
C ILE A 98 -3.29 -2.94 3.80
N PRO A 99 -2.33 -2.04 4.11
CA PRO A 99 -0.97 -2.43 4.46
C PRO A 99 -0.81 -3.32 5.70
N TYR A 100 -1.88 -3.49 6.49
CA TYR A 100 -1.92 -4.38 7.66
C TYR A 100 -2.56 -5.74 7.36
N LEU A 101 -3.02 -5.95 6.13
CA LEU A 101 -3.66 -7.18 5.67
C LEU A 101 -2.66 -8.05 4.89
N SER A 102 -3.08 -9.27 4.54
CA SER A 102 -2.31 -10.14 3.65
C SER A 102 -2.43 -9.62 2.23
N HIS A 103 -1.38 -8.97 1.73
CA HIS A 103 -1.40 -8.29 0.43
C HIS A 103 -1.53 -9.22 -0.79
N THR A 104 -1.43 -10.54 -0.60
CA THR A 104 -1.53 -11.55 -1.68
C THR A 104 -2.93 -12.15 -1.82
N SER A 105 -3.86 -11.87 -0.90
CA SER A 105 -5.14 -12.58 -0.83
C SER A 105 -6.17 -11.83 0.02
N ILE A 106 -6.44 -10.56 -0.29
CA ILE A 106 -7.44 -9.80 0.47
C ILE A 106 -8.83 -10.08 -0.08
N SER A 107 -9.66 -10.78 0.68
CA SER A 107 -11.07 -10.99 0.30
C SER A 107 -11.82 -9.65 0.24
N VAL A 108 -12.58 -9.45 -0.84
CA VAL A 108 -13.46 -8.29 -0.99
C VAL A 108 -14.48 -8.21 0.15
N ASP A 109 -14.91 -9.36 0.66
CA ASP A 109 -15.83 -9.40 1.79
C ASP A 109 -15.18 -8.91 3.09
N VAL A 110 -13.88 -9.15 3.29
CA VAL A 110 -13.12 -8.55 4.40
C VAL A 110 -13.13 -7.03 4.28
N LEU A 111 -12.80 -6.48 3.10
CA LEU A 111 -12.76 -5.04 2.86
C LEU A 111 -14.12 -4.37 3.12
N LYS A 112 -15.23 -5.01 2.71
CA LYS A 112 -16.59 -4.51 2.96
C LYS A 112 -16.91 -4.36 4.44
N THR A 113 -16.28 -5.13 5.32
CA THR A 113 -16.55 -5.01 6.77
C THR A 113 -15.95 -3.76 7.38
N PHE A 114 -14.96 -3.14 6.75
CA PHE A 114 -14.37 -1.89 7.24
C PHE A 114 -15.24 -0.67 6.92
N LEU A 115 -16.27 -0.84 6.09
CA LEU A 115 -17.24 0.20 5.77
C LEU A 115 -18.44 0.12 6.72
N GLN A 116 -18.87 1.27 7.25
CA GLN A 116 -20.02 1.37 8.16
C GLN A 116 -21.36 1.58 7.43
N GLU A 117 -21.33 1.75 6.10
CA GLU A 117 -22.46 2.10 5.23
C GLU A 117 -23.55 1.01 5.13
N LYS A 118 -24.66 1.27 4.42
CA LYS A 118 -25.62 0.20 4.08
C LYS A 118 -25.03 -0.77 3.07
N VAL A 119 -25.56 -1.99 3.01
CA VAL A 119 -25.01 -3.08 2.16
C VAL A 119 -24.79 -2.66 0.70
N ILE A 120 -25.76 -1.96 0.09
CA ILE A 120 -25.68 -1.52 -1.31
C ILE A 120 -24.57 -0.48 -1.49
N GLU A 121 -24.48 0.49 -0.59
CA GLU A 121 -23.44 1.54 -0.60
C GLU A 121 -22.05 0.92 -0.40
N ARG A 122 -21.91 -0.09 0.47
CA ARG A 122 -20.64 -0.82 0.65
C ARG A 122 -20.16 -1.49 -0.64
N GLU A 123 -21.05 -2.10 -1.40
CA GLU A 123 -20.68 -2.76 -2.65
C GLU A 123 -20.17 -1.75 -3.68
N LEU A 124 -20.85 -0.61 -3.80
CA LEU A 124 -20.46 0.46 -4.70
C LEU A 124 -19.11 1.06 -4.30
N GLU A 125 -18.93 1.38 -3.02
CA GLU A 125 -17.69 1.96 -2.47
C GLU A 125 -16.49 1.02 -2.68
N ILE A 126 -16.61 -0.27 -2.32
CA ILE A 126 -15.51 -1.22 -2.56
C ILE A 126 -15.25 -1.42 -4.05
N THR A 127 -16.29 -1.45 -4.89
CA THR A 127 -16.11 -1.52 -6.34
C THR A 127 -15.33 -0.32 -6.86
N ASN A 128 -15.66 0.90 -6.41
CA ASN A 128 -14.95 2.12 -6.77
C ASN A 128 -13.50 2.10 -6.30
N LEU A 129 -13.24 1.68 -5.06
CA LEU A 129 -11.88 1.51 -4.53
C LEU A 129 -11.06 0.52 -5.38
N MET A 130 -11.62 -0.66 -5.66
CA MET A 130 -10.94 -1.67 -6.46
C MET A 130 -10.66 -1.16 -7.88
N SER A 131 -11.66 -0.56 -8.53
CA SER A 131 -11.50 0.01 -9.87
C SER A 131 -10.44 1.10 -9.88
N ALA A 132 -10.38 1.98 -8.88
CA ALA A 132 -9.32 2.97 -8.76
C ALA A 132 -7.94 2.28 -8.66
N LEU A 133 -7.76 1.33 -7.74
CA LEU A 133 -6.47 0.65 -7.57
C LEU A 133 -6.04 -0.13 -8.81
N GLN A 134 -6.97 -0.75 -9.53
CA GLN A 134 -6.70 -1.48 -10.77
C GLN A 134 -6.35 -0.55 -11.92
N ASN A 135 -7.09 0.55 -12.09
CA ASN A 135 -6.85 1.52 -13.17
C ASN A 135 -5.47 2.17 -13.08
N TYR A 136 -4.93 2.31 -11.87
CA TYR A 136 -3.60 2.85 -11.62
C TYR A 136 -2.51 1.77 -11.44
N SER A 137 -2.79 0.51 -11.74
CA SER A 137 -1.84 -0.61 -11.58
C SER A 137 -1.25 -0.75 -10.16
N LEU A 138 -1.98 -0.31 -9.14
CA LEU A 138 -1.60 -0.46 -7.74
C LEU A 138 -1.99 -1.84 -7.19
N ALA A 139 -3.02 -2.45 -7.77
CA ALA A 139 -3.55 -3.75 -7.37
C ALA A 139 -4.09 -4.54 -8.57
N SER A 140 -4.11 -5.86 -8.46
CA SER A 140 -4.86 -6.77 -9.32
C SER A 140 -6.07 -7.34 -8.58
N ALA A 141 -7.11 -7.70 -9.34
CA ALA A 141 -8.21 -8.47 -8.81
C ALA A 141 -8.22 -9.85 -9.47
N ARG A 142 -8.33 -10.91 -8.67
CA ARG A 142 -8.52 -12.28 -9.15
C ARG A 142 -9.79 -12.88 -8.57
N ARG A 143 -10.27 -13.96 -9.18
CA ARG A 143 -11.35 -14.78 -8.61
C ARG A 143 -10.80 -16.14 -8.22
N SER A 144 -11.19 -16.60 -7.04
CA SER A 144 -10.96 -17.97 -6.57
C SER A 144 -12.32 -18.58 -6.24
N GLY A 145 -12.86 -19.39 -7.16
CA GLY A 145 -14.27 -19.80 -7.12
C GLY A 145 -15.22 -18.59 -7.13
N ASN A 146 -16.07 -18.48 -6.11
CA ASN A 146 -17.01 -17.37 -5.95
C ASN A 146 -16.43 -16.17 -5.19
N ILE A 147 -15.18 -16.25 -4.73
CA ILE A 147 -14.54 -15.21 -3.91
C ILE A 147 -13.75 -14.29 -4.83
N ARG A 148 -14.00 -12.98 -4.71
CA ARG A 148 -13.20 -11.93 -5.36
C ARG A 148 -12.08 -11.52 -4.40
N LEU A 149 -10.84 -11.59 -4.89
CA LEU A 149 -9.65 -11.27 -4.11
C LEU A 149 -8.95 -10.05 -4.73
N LEU A 150 -8.49 -9.15 -3.86
CA LEU A 150 -7.58 -8.06 -4.19
C LEU A 150 -6.15 -8.49 -3.84
N GLU A 151 -5.22 -8.24 -4.76
CA GLU A 151 -3.80 -8.47 -4.55
C GLU A 151 -3.05 -7.16 -4.82
N MET A 152 -2.12 -6.81 -3.94
CA MET A 152 -1.30 -5.61 -4.08
C MET A 152 0.17 -6.01 -4.11
N HIS A 153 0.93 -5.34 -4.97
CA HIS A 153 2.37 -5.52 -4.98
C HIS A 153 2.99 -5.05 -3.65
N GLY A 154 3.99 -5.76 -3.14
CA GLY A 154 4.62 -5.46 -1.86
C GLY A 154 5.18 -4.02 -1.77
N LEU A 155 5.65 -3.47 -2.89
CA LEU A 155 6.09 -2.06 -2.94
C LEU A 155 4.92 -1.08 -2.78
N SER A 156 3.76 -1.34 -3.40
CA SER A 156 2.57 -0.50 -3.23
C SER A 156 2.14 -0.46 -1.75
N VAL A 157 2.19 -1.62 -1.09
CA VAL A 157 1.91 -1.76 0.35
C VAL A 157 2.93 -1.03 1.20
N TRP A 158 4.21 -1.16 0.87
CA TRP A 158 5.29 -0.48 1.58
C TRP A 158 5.14 1.04 1.50
N VAL A 159 4.86 1.60 0.31
CA VAL A 159 4.64 3.05 0.17
C VAL A 159 3.45 3.50 1.01
N LEU A 160 2.29 2.83 0.89
CA LEU A 160 1.10 3.16 1.68
C LEU A 160 1.36 3.10 3.20
N LYS A 161 2.19 2.15 3.65
CA LYS A 161 2.57 2.04 5.06
C LYS A 161 3.41 3.24 5.51
N ASN A 162 4.38 3.68 4.71
CA ASN A 162 5.29 4.77 5.08
C ASN A 162 4.69 6.17 5.00
N LYS A 163 3.47 6.32 4.49
CA LYS A 163 2.73 7.60 4.55
C LYS A 163 2.26 7.97 5.94
N LYS A 164 2.39 7.08 6.93
CA LYS A 164 1.84 7.27 8.27
C LYS A 164 2.92 7.51 9.30
N SER A 165 2.58 8.31 10.30
CA SER A 165 3.35 8.39 11.53
C SER A 165 3.23 7.08 12.33
N SER A 166 4.19 6.83 13.21
CA SER A 166 4.17 5.70 14.14
C SER A 166 2.89 5.70 15.00
N GLU A 167 2.40 6.88 15.38
CA GLU A 167 1.18 7.01 16.17
C GLU A 167 -0.07 6.60 15.38
N GLN A 168 -0.19 7.07 14.13
CA GLN A 168 -1.30 6.68 13.27
C GLN A 168 -1.28 5.17 12.97
N GLU A 169 -0.09 4.57 12.84
CA GLU A 169 0.05 3.11 12.71
C GLU A 169 -0.48 2.38 13.95
N LYS A 170 -0.14 2.84 15.17
CA LYS A 170 -0.65 2.25 16.42
C LYS A 170 -2.17 2.31 16.51
N GLU A 171 -2.77 3.46 16.22
CA GLU A 171 -4.22 3.65 16.24
C GLU A 171 -4.93 2.69 15.26
N ASP A 172 -4.37 2.52 14.07
CA ASP A 172 -4.95 1.68 13.03
C ASP A 172 -4.86 0.20 13.35
N LEU A 173 -3.73 -0.24 13.90
CA LEU A 173 -3.55 -1.60 14.39
C LEU A 173 -4.55 -1.91 15.51
N LEU A 174 -4.70 -0.99 16.48
CA LEU A 174 -5.63 -1.15 17.58
C LEU A 174 -7.09 -1.20 17.10
N TRP A 175 -7.45 -0.34 16.15
CA TRP A 175 -8.78 -0.34 15.54
C TRP A 175 -9.06 -1.66 14.83
N LEU A 176 -8.11 -2.14 14.01
CA LEU A 176 -8.24 -3.42 13.31
C LEU A 176 -8.39 -4.58 14.30
N MET A 177 -7.60 -4.62 15.38
CA MET A 177 -7.72 -5.68 16.39
C MET A 177 -9.11 -5.70 17.01
N LYS A 178 -9.62 -4.53 17.42
CA LYS A 178 -10.99 -4.41 17.97
C LYS A 178 -12.04 -4.85 16.95
N HIS A 179 -11.86 -4.49 15.68
CA HIS A 179 -12.73 -4.91 14.58
C HIS A 179 -12.74 -6.43 14.39
N TYR A 180 -11.57 -7.06 14.31
CA TYR A 180 -11.45 -8.52 14.18
C TYR A 180 -12.08 -9.25 15.37
N CYS A 181 -11.81 -8.81 16.61
CA CYS A 181 -12.42 -9.41 17.81
C CYS A 181 -13.96 -9.30 17.82
N ARG A 182 -14.51 -8.22 17.25
CA ARG A 182 -15.97 -8.03 17.14
C ARG A 182 -16.59 -8.87 16.03
N GLU A 183 -15.94 -8.93 14.87
CA GLU A 183 -16.50 -9.58 13.68
C GLU A 183 -16.26 -11.09 13.63
N MET A 184 -15.22 -11.59 14.30
CA MET A 184 -15.03 -13.02 14.50
C MET A 184 -16.08 -13.54 15.48
N ALA A 185 -17.07 -14.25 14.95
CA ALA A 185 -18.08 -14.91 15.76
C ALA A 185 -17.51 -16.21 16.32
N ILE A 186 -17.65 -16.46 17.62
CA ILE A 186 -17.22 -17.73 18.23
C ILE A 186 -18.07 -18.91 17.72
N ASP A 187 -19.29 -18.65 17.23
CA ASP A 187 -20.18 -19.72 16.75
C ASP A 187 -19.85 -20.16 15.32
N VAL A 188 -18.94 -21.14 15.23
CA VAL A 188 -18.51 -21.83 14.01
C VAL A 188 -19.53 -22.85 13.48
N ARG A 189 -20.66 -23.08 14.17
CA ARG A 189 -21.67 -24.07 13.73
C ARG A 189 -22.44 -23.62 12.49
N SER A 190 -22.48 -22.30 12.24
CA SER A 190 -22.97 -21.76 10.97
C SER A 190 -21.85 -21.79 9.93
N ALA A 191 -22.06 -22.49 8.81
CA ALA A 191 -21.11 -22.53 7.69
C ALA A 191 -20.76 -21.12 7.17
N LYS A 192 -21.71 -20.18 7.23
CA LYS A 192 -21.49 -18.77 6.87
C LYS A 192 -20.50 -18.10 7.82
N ASN A 193 -20.61 -18.34 9.13
CA ASN A 193 -19.69 -17.78 10.12
C ASN A 193 -18.33 -18.46 10.06
N ALA A 194 -18.28 -19.78 9.79
CA ALA A 194 -17.04 -20.51 9.62
C ALA A 194 -16.22 -19.98 8.44
N ASN A 195 -16.85 -19.84 7.25
CA ASN A 195 -16.19 -19.28 6.07
C ASN A 195 -15.71 -17.85 6.31
N ARG A 196 -16.54 -17.03 6.96
CA ARG A 196 -16.14 -15.68 7.36
C ARG A 196 -14.93 -15.69 8.28
N ASN A 197 -14.92 -16.53 9.33
CA ASN A 197 -13.78 -16.57 10.25
C ASN A 197 -12.48 -17.03 9.55
N ILE A 198 -12.56 -17.94 8.58
CA ILE A 198 -11.41 -18.38 7.77
C ILE A 198 -10.82 -17.20 7.01
N ASP A 199 -11.63 -16.39 6.32
CA ASP A 199 -11.18 -15.20 5.59
C ASP A 199 -10.50 -14.17 6.51
N PHE A 200 -10.94 -14.08 7.77
CA PHE A 200 -10.40 -13.13 8.74
C PHE A 200 -9.14 -13.67 9.44
N LEU A 201 -8.96 -14.99 9.51
CA LEU A 201 -7.90 -15.63 10.30
C LEU A 201 -6.50 -15.26 9.82
N GLU A 202 -6.24 -15.32 8.51
CA GLU A 202 -4.94 -14.97 7.94
C GLU A 202 -4.56 -13.54 8.31
N HIS A 203 -5.49 -12.60 8.13
CA HIS A 203 -5.26 -11.19 8.43
C HIS A 203 -5.13 -10.92 9.93
N ALA A 204 -5.93 -11.56 10.77
CA ALA A 204 -5.85 -11.43 12.23
C ALA A 204 -4.51 -11.95 12.77
N CYS A 205 -4.01 -13.09 12.26
CA CYS A 205 -2.71 -13.63 12.65
C CYS A 205 -1.56 -12.69 12.27
N LEU A 206 -1.57 -12.14 11.05
CA LEU A 206 -0.59 -11.14 10.62
C LEU A 206 -0.61 -9.90 11.50
N LEU A 207 -1.82 -9.41 11.81
CA LEU A 207 -2.02 -8.25 12.66
C LEU A 207 -1.50 -8.47 14.08
N MET A 208 -1.83 -9.62 14.71
CA MET A 208 -1.35 -9.98 16.05
C MET A 208 0.18 -10.05 16.10
N ASN A 209 0.81 -10.71 15.13
CA ASN A 209 2.27 -10.79 15.05
C ASN A 209 2.91 -9.40 14.92
N LYS A 210 2.28 -8.50 14.16
CA LYS A 210 2.78 -7.13 13.98
C LYS A 210 2.62 -6.30 15.26
N TYR A 211 1.48 -6.41 15.93
CA TYR A 211 1.21 -5.72 17.19
C TYR A 211 2.15 -6.20 18.31
N LEU A 212 2.39 -7.51 18.44
CA LEU A 212 3.34 -8.07 19.40
C LEU A 212 4.77 -7.58 19.18
N LYS A 213 5.23 -7.52 17.93
CA LYS A 213 6.55 -6.95 17.60
C LYS A 213 6.66 -5.49 18.01
N MET A 214 5.59 -4.72 17.80
CA MET A 214 5.55 -3.31 18.19
C MET A 214 5.62 -3.14 19.72
N LEU A 215 4.90 -3.97 20.48
CA LEU A 215 4.98 -3.97 21.94
C LEU A 215 6.39 -4.31 22.44
N ASN A 216 7.01 -5.37 21.89
CA ASN A 216 8.35 -5.79 22.30
C ASN A 216 9.42 -4.73 22.00
N ASN A 217 9.34 -4.06 20.84
CA ASN A 217 10.24 -2.96 20.51
C ASN A 217 10.03 -1.74 21.43
N SER A 218 8.81 -1.52 21.91
CA SER A 218 8.50 -0.45 22.87
C SER A 218 9.04 -0.79 24.27
N SER A 219 9.05 -2.07 24.65
CA SER A 219 9.62 -2.54 25.92
C SER A 219 11.14 -2.45 25.95
N ASP A 220 11.82 -2.66 24.82
CA ASP A 220 13.28 -2.49 24.70
C ASP A 220 13.70 -1.02 24.81
N GLU A 221 12.88 -0.07 24.32
CA GLU A 221 13.12 1.37 24.49
C GLU A 221 12.89 1.85 25.93
N VAL A 222 11.91 1.27 26.65
CA VAL A 222 11.67 1.56 28.08
C VAL A 222 12.78 0.97 28.96
N LEU A 223 13.28 -0.24 28.66
CA LEU A 223 14.42 -0.82 29.36
C LEU A 223 15.74 -0.07 29.08
N ALA A 224 15.86 0.59 27.93
CA ALA A 224 16.99 1.49 27.63
C ALA A 224 16.89 2.85 28.36
N TYR A 225 15.69 3.27 28.76
CA TYR A 225 15.46 4.49 29.54
C TYR A 225 15.50 4.26 31.06
N GLU A 226 15.20 3.04 31.54
CA GLU A 226 15.25 2.68 32.98
C GLU A 226 16.51 1.93 33.40
N GLY A 227 17.36 1.52 32.45
CA GLY A 227 18.65 0.87 32.69
C GLY A 227 19.80 1.67 32.10
N GLY A 228 20.67 2.21 32.96
CA GLY A 228 21.78 3.08 32.60
C GLY A 228 22.68 2.60 31.45
N THR A 229 23.23 3.59 30.74
CA THR A 229 24.37 3.56 29.82
C THR A 229 24.87 2.18 29.40
N LYS A 230 24.49 1.72 28.21
CA LYS A 230 25.31 0.76 27.47
C LYS A 230 26.52 1.49 26.89
N ASP A 231 27.67 1.32 27.54
CA ASP A 231 28.95 1.60 26.90
C ASP A 231 29.18 0.56 25.80
N THR A 232 29.15 1.04 24.56
CA THR A 232 29.58 0.31 23.37
C THR A 232 31.11 0.25 23.35
N ARG A 233 31.70 -0.78 23.94
CA ARG A 233 32.98 -1.38 23.51
C ARG A 233 33.28 -2.62 24.36
N GLY A 234 33.17 -3.79 23.74
CA GLY A 234 33.77 -5.00 24.26
C GLY A 234 35.29 -4.88 24.27
N THR A 235 35.85 -4.45 25.39
CA THR A 235 37.25 -4.69 25.77
C THR A 235 37.35 -4.66 27.29
N VAL A 236 37.57 -5.82 27.89
CA VAL A 236 38.01 -5.95 29.28
C VAL A 236 39.42 -5.41 29.38
N LYS A 237 39.65 -4.41 30.22
CA LYS A 237 40.98 -4.12 30.78
C LYS A 237 40.90 -4.27 32.29
N LEU A 238 41.68 -5.23 32.79
CA LEU A 238 42.05 -5.32 34.20
C LEU A 238 42.95 -4.12 34.52
N ILE A 239 42.72 -3.47 35.65
CA ILE A 239 43.62 -2.48 36.23
C ILE A 239 43.89 -2.93 37.67
N ASP A 240 45.19 -2.97 38.00
CA ASP A 240 45.72 -3.11 39.37
C ASP A 240 45.33 -1.93 40.27
#